data_AF-A0A7Y6L9H5-F1
#
_entry.id   AF-A0A7Y6L9H5-F1
#
_cell.length_a   1.000
_cell.length_b   1.000
_cell.length_c   1.000
_cell.angle_alpha   90.00
_cell.angle_beta   90.00
_cell.angle_gamma   90.00
#
_symmetry.space_group_name_H-M   'P 1'
#
loop_
_entity.id
_entity.type
_entity.pdbx_description
1 polymer ?
#
loop_
_entity_poly.entity_id
_entity_poly.type
_entity_poly.pdbx_seq_one_letter_code
_entity_poly.pdbx_strand_id
1 'polypeptide(L)'
;MSARVLDRKSRAALMLARGWPTERVATEVGVTSRTIRRWAKEEEFDDQVQEIRRTSMAETLRGLESVARSAVAALGAALHQDQPMGIRVRAALGVLATLPAIAAHVELEERIGLLEAGSRCLSELDLPADDDEVSAP
;
A
#
# COMPACT_ATOMS: atom_id res chain seq x y z
N MET A 1 -5.54 -19.23 24.14
CA MET A 1 -5.22 -19.16 22.69
C MET A 1 -3.71 -19.17 22.55
N SER A 2 -3.11 -20.33 22.24
CA SER A 2 -1.65 -20.48 22.15
C SER A 2 -1.09 -19.63 21.02
N ALA A 3 -0.24 -18.66 21.37
CA ALA A 3 0.63 -18.01 20.42
C ALA A 3 1.45 -19.11 19.72
N ARG A 4 1.17 -19.35 18.43
CA ARG A 4 2.03 -20.20 17.60
C ARG A 4 3.42 -19.58 17.67
N VAL A 5 4.37 -20.28 18.30
CA VAL A 5 5.79 -19.95 18.21
C VAL A 5 6.11 -19.96 16.72
N LEU A 6 6.26 -18.78 16.12
CA LEU A 6 6.69 -18.66 14.73
C LEU A 6 8.02 -19.40 14.61
N ASP A 7 8.13 -20.26 13.60
CA ASP A 7 9.39 -20.93 13.32
C ASP A 7 10.45 -19.88 12.96
N ARG A 8 11.74 -20.27 13.00
CA ARG A 8 12.83 -19.31 12.83
C ARG A 8 12.76 -18.57 11.50
N LYS A 9 12.27 -19.24 10.44
CA LYS A 9 12.13 -18.67 9.10
C LYS A 9 11.00 -17.64 9.08
N SER A 10 9.79 -17.97 9.56
CA SER A 10 8.69 -16.98 9.62
C SER A 10 9.00 -15.79 10.53
N ARG A 11 9.71 -16.02 11.66
CA ARG A 11 10.17 -14.92 12.53
C ARG A 11 11.16 -14.02 11.81
N ALA A 12 12.09 -14.59 11.03
CA ALA A 12 13.02 -13.80 10.22
C ALA A 12 12.28 -12.97 9.16
N ALA A 13 11.29 -13.57 8.48
CA ALA A 13 10.47 -12.87 7.48
C ALA A 13 9.77 -11.64 8.08
N LEU A 14 9.15 -11.78 9.25
CA LEU A 14 8.50 -10.68 9.98
C LEU A 14 9.48 -9.53 10.29
N MET A 15 10.69 -9.85 10.74
CA MET A 15 11.68 -8.82 11.11
C MET A 15 12.25 -8.11 9.89
N LEU A 16 12.51 -8.84 8.80
CA LEU A 16 12.93 -8.26 7.53
C LEU A 16 11.83 -7.39 6.91
N ALA A 17 10.57 -7.79 7.05
CA ALA A 17 9.43 -6.99 6.63
C ALA A 17 9.36 -5.66 7.38
N ARG A 18 9.73 -5.65 8.66
CA ARG A 18 9.87 -4.44 9.50
C ARG A 18 11.15 -3.63 9.24
N GLY A 19 11.95 -4.00 8.24
CA GLY A 19 13.15 -3.27 7.85
C GLY A 19 14.38 -3.51 8.74
N TRP A 20 14.40 -4.57 9.54
CA TRP A 20 15.58 -4.90 10.34
C TRP A 20 16.73 -5.37 9.43
N PRO A 21 17.99 -4.99 9.72
CA PRO A 21 19.13 -5.44 8.93
C PRO A 21 19.38 -6.94 9.12
N THR A 22 19.83 -7.61 8.05
CA THR A 22 20.05 -9.07 7.98
C THR A 22 20.85 -9.62 9.16
N GLU A 23 21.90 -8.93 9.57
CA GLU A 23 22.79 -9.32 10.66
C GLU A 23 22.07 -9.34 12.01
N ARG A 24 21.20 -8.35 12.25
CA ARG A 24 20.38 -8.26 13.46
C ARG A 24 19.30 -9.34 13.48
N VAL A 25 18.67 -9.58 12.33
CA VAL A 25 17.68 -10.66 12.18
C VAL A 25 18.33 -12.01 12.46
N ALA A 26 19.48 -12.29 11.83
CA ALA A 26 20.23 -13.52 12.01
C ALA A 26 20.55 -13.80 13.49
N THR A 27 21.02 -12.77 14.19
CA THR A 27 21.31 -12.82 15.64
C THR A 27 20.05 -13.16 16.44
N GLU A 28 18.95 -12.43 16.21
CA GLU A 28 17.71 -12.63 16.96
C GLU A 28 17.09 -14.02 16.73
N VAL A 29 17.13 -14.49 15.48
CA VAL A 29 16.52 -15.78 15.14
C VAL A 29 17.43 -16.98 15.40
N GLY A 30 18.70 -16.74 15.76
CA GLY A 30 19.68 -17.78 16.08
C GLY A 30 20.20 -18.54 14.86
N VAL A 31 20.48 -17.84 13.75
CA VAL A 31 21.13 -18.39 12.54
C VAL A 31 22.24 -17.47 12.03
N THR A 32 22.96 -17.88 10.99
CA THR A 32 23.98 -17.03 10.34
C THR A 32 23.33 -16.08 9.33
N SER A 33 23.95 -14.92 9.07
CA SER A 33 23.51 -14.01 7.99
C SER A 33 23.52 -14.68 6.61
N ARG A 34 24.40 -15.68 6.40
CA ARG A 34 24.41 -16.49 5.17
C ARG A 34 23.11 -17.28 5.02
N THR A 35 22.59 -17.83 6.12
CA THR A 35 21.30 -18.55 6.14
C THR A 35 20.15 -17.62 5.76
N ILE A 36 20.10 -16.41 6.33
CA ILE A 36 19.07 -15.42 5.98
C ILE A 36 19.16 -15.02 4.50
N ARG A 37 20.36 -14.74 3.98
CA ARG A 37 20.56 -14.42 2.55
C ARG A 37 20.21 -15.58 1.63
N ARG A 38 20.34 -16.82 2.08
CA ARG A 38 19.88 -18.00 1.32
C ARG A 38 18.36 -18.05 1.28
N TRP A 39 17.70 -17.89 2.43
CA TRP A 39 16.23 -17.82 2.49
C TRP A 39 15.66 -16.70 1.64
N ALA A 40 16.31 -15.52 1.61
CA ALA A 40 15.90 -14.40 0.77
C ALA A 40 15.95 -14.67 -0.75
N LYS A 41 16.55 -15.78 -1.19
CA LYS A 41 16.54 -16.22 -2.59
C LYS A 41 15.45 -17.26 -2.88
N GLU A 42 14.78 -17.75 -1.85
CA GLU A 42 13.67 -18.69 -1.98
C GLU A 42 12.40 -17.86 -2.21
N GLU A 43 11.72 -18.09 -3.33
CA GLU A 43 10.53 -17.33 -3.76
C GLU A 43 9.46 -17.28 -2.66
N GLU A 44 9.12 -18.43 -2.07
CA GLU A 44 8.16 -18.53 -0.96
C GLU A 44 8.51 -17.62 0.23
N PHE A 45 9.80 -17.44 0.54
CA PHE A 45 10.22 -16.59 1.65
C PHE A 45 10.17 -15.11 1.30
N ASP A 46 10.58 -14.74 0.08
CA ASP A 46 10.44 -13.36 -0.38
C ASP A 46 8.96 -12.96 -0.43
N ASP A 47 8.10 -13.81 -0.99
CA ASP A 47 6.65 -13.62 -1.02
C ASP A 47 6.09 -13.39 0.38
N GLN A 48 6.50 -14.21 1.36
CA GLN A 48 6.11 -14.04 2.75
C GLN A 48 6.55 -12.67 3.31
N VAL A 49 7.77 -12.23 3.03
CA VAL A 49 8.27 -10.90 3.45
C VAL A 49 7.47 -9.79 2.79
N GLN A 50 7.22 -9.88 1.49
CA GLN A 50 6.46 -8.86 0.75
C GLN A 50 5.01 -8.80 1.22
N GLU A 51 4.37 -9.93 1.49
CA GLU A 51 3.00 -9.96 1.97
C GLU A 51 2.86 -9.32 3.35
N ILE A 52 3.80 -9.60 4.27
CA ILE A 52 3.83 -8.93 5.58
C ILE A 52 4.02 -7.43 5.41
N ARG A 53 4.88 -6.98 4.47
CA ARG A 53 5.07 -5.55 4.17
C ARG A 53 3.81 -4.90 3.65
N ARG A 54 3.14 -5.52 2.66
CA ARG A 54 1.87 -5.04 2.10
C ARG A 54 0.82 -4.90 3.19
N THR A 55 0.64 -5.93 4.02
CA THR A 55 -0.32 -5.91 5.12
C THR A 55 0.00 -4.82 6.15
N SER A 56 1.27 -4.69 6.56
CA SER A 56 1.71 -3.65 7.52
C SER A 56 1.54 -2.23 6.96
N MET A 57 1.80 -2.05 5.66
CA MET A 57 1.58 -0.77 4.99
C MET A 57 0.09 -0.43 4.93
N ALA A 58 -0.75 -1.40 4.58
CA ALA A 58 -2.21 -1.22 4.56
C ALA A 58 -2.76 -0.86 5.95
N GLU A 59 -2.24 -1.47 7.02
CA GLU A 59 -2.57 -1.10 8.40
C GLU A 59 -2.17 0.35 8.73
N THR A 60 -0.97 0.74 8.34
CA THR A 60 -0.46 2.11 8.55
C THR A 60 -1.32 3.13 7.82
N LEU A 61 -1.70 2.84 6.57
CA LEU A 61 -2.57 3.69 5.77
C LEU A 61 -3.95 3.86 6.43
N ARG A 62 -4.58 2.76 6.89
CA ARG A 62 -5.85 2.82 7.64
C ARG A 62 -5.73 3.70 8.89
N GLY A 63 -4.59 3.62 9.60
CA GLY A 63 -4.30 4.49 10.74
C GLY A 63 -4.25 5.96 10.34
N LEU A 64 -3.53 6.28 9.26
CA LEU A 64 -3.41 7.64 8.74
C LEU A 64 -4.76 8.20 8.30
N GLU A 65 -5.57 7.41 7.59
CA GLU A 65 -6.94 7.79 7.20
C GLU A 65 -7.81 8.11 8.41
N SER A 66 -7.68 7.35 9.50
CA SER A 66 -8.43 7.61 10.74
C SER A 66 -8.03 8.94 11.38
N VAL A 67 -6.73 9.26 11.41
CA VAL A 67 -6.24 10.55 11.91
C VAL A 67 -6.70 11.69 11.00
N ALA A 68 -6.64 11.50 9.68
CA ALA A 68 -7.11 12.49 8.71
C ALA A 68 -8.61 12.80 8.90
N ARG A 69 -9.47 11.79 9.08
CA ARG A 69 -10.90 11.98 9.40
C ARG A 69 -11.10 12.80 10.67
N SER A 70 -10.30 12.54 11.70
CA SER A 70 -10.35 13.29 12.97
C SER A 70 -9.93 14.75 12.78
N ALA A 71 -8.91 15.01 11.95
CA ALA A 71 -8.49 16.37 11.62
C ALA A 71 -9.58 17.14 10.85
N VAL A 72 -10.27 16.49 9.91
CA VAL A 72 -11.42 17.08 9.20
C VAL A 72 -12.55 17.43 10.17
N ALA A 73 -12.88 16.54 11.12
CA ALA A 73 -13.88 16.82 12.15
C ALA A 73 -13.48 18.01 13.04
N ALA A 74 -12.20 18.11 13.40
CA ALA A 74 -11.68 19.25 14.17
C ALA A 74 -11.77 20.58 13.40
N LEU A 75 -11.49 20.58 12.09
CA LEU A 75 -11.71 21.76 11.24
C LEU A 75 -13.19 22.16 11.20
N GLY A 76 -14.10 21.19 11.09
CA GLY A 76 -15.55 21.44 11.16
C GLY A 76 -15.97 22.04 12.50
N ALA A 77 -15.46 21.53 13.62
CA ALA A 77 -15.69 22.10 14.94
C ALA A 77 -15.16 23.55 15.04
N ALA A 78 -13.97 23.82 14.49
CA ALA A 78 -13.36 25.14 14.48
C ALA A 78 -14.13 26.20 13.67
N LEU A 79 -15.06 25.79 12.80
CA LEU A 79 -15.92 26.68 12.03
C LEU A 79 -17.16 27.18 12.80
N HIS A 80 -17.44 26.63 13.98
CA HIS A 80 -18.61 27.03 14.78
C HIS A 80 -18.52 28.49 15.22
N GLN A 81 -19.68 29.16 15.28
CA GLN A 81 -19.79 30.60 15.59
C GLN A 81 -19.22 30.98 16.97
N ASP A 82 -19.18 30.04 17.90
CA ASP A 82 -18.66 30.23 19.26
C ASP A 82 -17.13 30.33 19.31
N GLN A 83 -16.44 30.00 18.22
CA GLN A 83 -14.98 30.13 18.10
C GLN A 83 -14.57 31.56 17.72
N PRO A 84 -13.41 32.06 18.17
CA PRO A 84 -12.86 33.34 17.73
C PRO A 84 -12.78 33.46 16.21
N MET A 85 -13.13 34.63 15.67
CA MET A 85 -13.18 34.88 14.22
C MET A 85 -11.90 34.47 13.48
N GLY A 86 -10.73 34.76 14.06
CA GLY A 86 -9.44 34.38 13.47
C GLY A 86 -9.23 32.86 13.38
N ILE A 87 -9.74 32.07 14.33
CA ILE A 87 -9.70 30.60 14.29
C ILE A 87 -10.63 30.10 13.18
N ARG A 88 -11.85 30.64 13.09
CA ARG A 88 -12.82 30.26 12.04
C ARG A 88 -12.29 30.56 10.64
N VAL A 89 -11.73 31.76 10.43
CA VAL A 89 -11.16 32.15 9.13
C VAL A 89 -9.99 31.24 8.75
N ARG A 90 -9.09 30.92 9.68
CA ARG A 90 -7.98 29.97 9.39
C ARG A 90 -8.48 28.57 9.08
N ALA A 91 -9.47 28.06 9.81
CA ALA A 91 -10.07 26.76 9.52
C ALA A 91 -10.72 26.75 8.12
N ALA A 92 -11.48 27.80 7.78
CA ALA A 92 -12.10 27.96 6.47
C ALA A 92 -11.06 28.01 5.34
N LEU A 93 -9.99 28.79 5.51
CA LEU A 93 -8.89 28.85 4.54
C LEU A 93 -8.18 27.51 4.39
N GLY A 94 -7.96 26.76 5.47
CA GLY A 94 -7.38 25.42 5.42
C GLY A 94 -8.23 24.43 4.61
N VAL A 95 -9.56 24.48 4.78
CA VAL A 95 -10.49 23.67 3.98
C VAL A 95 -10.45 24.11 2.50
N LEU A 96 -10.58 25.41 2.22
CA LEU A 96 -10.60 25.91 0.85
C LEU A 96 -9.29 25.65 0.09
N ALA A 97 -8.14 25.66 0.79
CA ALA A 97 -6.84 25.38 0.19
C ALA A 97 -6.65 23.89 -0.15
N THR A 98 -7.31 22.98 0.57
CA THR A 98 -7.13 21.52 0.40
C THR A 98 -8.10 20.91 -0.61
N LEU A 99 -9.29 21.50 -0.80
CA LEU A 99 -10.31 20.99 -1.71
C LEU A 99 -9.84 20.78 -3.16
N PRO A 100 -9.10 21.71 -3.81
CA PRO A 100 -8.69 21.53 -5.20
C PRO A 100 -7.78 20.31 -5.41
N ALA A 101 -6.88 20.04 -4.47
CA ALA A 101 -5.99 18.89 -4.54
C ALA A 101 -6.76 17.57 -4.43
N ILE A 102 -7.73 17.49 -3.51
CA ILE A 102 -8.60 16.32 -3.36
C ILE A 102 -9.44 16.10 -4.63
N ALA A 103 -10.04 17.16 -5.17
CA ALA A 103 -10.83 17.07 -6.40
C ALA A 103 -9.98 16.57 -7.59
N ALA A 104 -8.77 17.09 -7.74
CA ALA A 104 -7.85 16.65 -8.79
C ALA A 104 -7.45 15.17 -8.63
N HIS A 105 -7.24 14.70 -7.40
CA HIS A 105 -6.95 13.28 -7.14
C HIS A 105 -8.11 12.37 -7.54
N VAL A 106 -9.34 12.73 -7.19
CA VAL A 106 -10.55 11.94 -7.55
C VAL A 106 -10.73 11.90 -9.08
N GLU A 107 -10.59 13.04 -9.76
CA GLU A 107 -10.67 13.09 -11.23
C GLU A 107 -9.60 12.20 -11.87
N LEU A 108 -8.38 12.22 -11.33
CA LEU A 108 -7.26 11.44 -11.85
C LEU A 108 -7.46 9.94 -11.65
N GLU A 109 -7.97 9.52 -10.49
CA GLU A 109 -8.36 8.12 -10.22
C GLU A 109 -9.45 7.64 -11.19
N GLU A 110 -10.47 8.45 -11.44
CA GLU A 110 -11.54 8.14 -12.42
C GLU A 110 -10.96 7.96 -13.83
N ARG A 111 -10.11 8.89 -14.26
CA ARG A 111 -9.47 8.83 -15.58
C ARG A 111 -8.55 7.63 -15.74
N ILE A 112 -7.78 7.29 -14.72
CA ILE A 112 -6.96 6.07 -14.71
C ILE A 112 -7.85 4.83 -14.84
N GLY A 113 -8.94 4.77 -14.07
CA GLY A 113 -9.87 3.64 -14.14
C GLY A 113 -10.46 3.44 -15.55
N LEU A 114 -10.83 4.52 -16.23
CA LEU A 114 -11.30 4.48 -17.62
C LEU A 114 -10.21 3.98 -18.59
N LEU A 115 -8.97 4.45 -18.42
CA LEU A 115 -7.84 4.01 -19.24
C LEU A 115 -7.52 2.52 -19.02
N GLU A 116 -7.46 2.07 -17.77
CA GLU A 116 -7.19 0.67 -17.43
C GLU A 116 -8.30 -0.29 -17.91
N ALA A 117 -9.56 0.16 -17.91
CA ALA A 117 -10.66 -0.59 -18.50
C ALA A 117 -10.53 -0.69 -20.03
N GLY A 118 -10.19 0.41 -20.70
CA GLY A 118 -9.95 0.44 -22.14
C GLY A 118 -8.76 -0.43 -22.55
N SER A 119 -7.65 -0.35 -21.83
CA SER A 119 -6.46 -1.19 -22.07
C SER A 119 -6.75 -2.68 -21.88
N ARG A 120 -7.54 -3.06 -20.87
CA ARG A 120 -7.96 -4.46 -20.69
C ARG A 120 -8.83 -4.96 -21.84
N CYS A 121 -9.82 -4.17 -22.26
CA CYS A 121 -10.67 -4.49 -23.41
C CYS A 121 -9.84 -4.69 -24.70
N LEU A 122 -8.87 -3.80 -24.96
CA LEU A 122 -7.97 -3.94 -26.10
C LEU A 122 -7.07 -5.18 -26.02
N SER A 123 -6.57 -5.53 -24.83
CA SER A 123 -5.78 -6.76 -24.64
C SER A 123 -6.60 -8.05 -24.79
N GLU A 124 -7.91 -7.99 -24.52
CA GLU A 124 -8.84 -9.11 -24.71
C GLU A 124 -9.31 -9.23 -26.17
N LEU A 125 -9.14 -8.18 -26.98
CA LEU A 125 -9.46 -8.12 -28.40
C LEU A 125 -8.28 -8.46 -29.31
N ASP A 126 -7.17 -8.99 -28.77
CA ASP A 126 -6.08 -9.52 -29.58
C ASP A 126 -6.63 -10.69 -30.42
N LEU A 127 -6.94 -10.37 -31.67
CA LEU A 127 -7.53 -11.25 -32.67
C LEU A 127 -6.69 -12.52 -32.81
N PRO A 128 -7.31 -13.68 -33.08
CA PRO A 128 -6.54 -14.89 -33.37
C PRO A 128 -5.50 -14.55 -34.43
N ALA A 129 -4.23 -14.81 -34.12
CA ALA A 129 -3.19 -14.80 -35.12
C ALA A 129 -3.70 -15.63 -36.30
N ASP A 130 -3.72 -15.04 -37.50
CA ASP A 130 -3.96 -15.73 -38.76
C ASP A 130 -2.87 -16.81 -38.93
N ASP A 131 -3.03 -17.94 -38.24
CA ASP A 131 -2.18 -19.13 -38.30
C ASP A 131 -2.89 -20.26 -39.08
N ASP A 132 -3.85 -19.92 -39.96
CA ASP A 132 -4.44 -20.87 -40.89
C ASP A 132 -3.82 -20.74 -42.29
N GLU A 133 -3.17 -21.83 -42.69
CA GLU A 133 -2.89 -22.28 -44.06
C GLU A 133 -1.92 -21.39 -44.85
N VAL A 134 -0.70 -21.83 -45.16
CA VAL A 134 -0.46 -22.82 -46.22
C VAL A 134 0.65 -23.79 -45.82
N SER A 135 0.25 -24.95 -45.31
CA SER A 135 1.02 -26.17 -45.51
C SER A 135 0.60 -26.73 -46.87
N ALA A 136 1.51 -26.76 -47.83
CA ALA A 136 1.32 -27.49 -49.09
C ALA A 136 2.56 -28.36 -49.35
N PRO A 137 2.37 -29.56 -49.94
CA PRO A 137 3.26 -30.71 -49.83
C PRO A 137 4.56 -30.63 -50.64
#